data_AF-A0A7Z7QQG8-F1
#
_entry.id   AF-A0A7Z7QQG8-F1
#
_cell.length_a   1.000
_cell.length_b   1.000
_cell.length_c   1.000
_cell.angle_alpha   90.00
_cell.angle_beta   90.00
_cell.angle_gamma   90.00
#
_symmetry.space_group_name_H-M   'P 1'
#
loop_
_entity.id
_entity.type
_entity.pdbx_description
1 polymer ?
#
loop_
_entity_poly.entity_id
_entity_poly.type
_entity_poly.pdbx_seq_one_letter_code
_entity_poly.pdbx_strand_id
1 'polypeptide(L)'
;MGYLLITNAYPNKDKIYANAFIHRRVKGYLAQGLDVTVVVFTTKIKRDEYFDGVKIMYMDEAQLYNHLLYYRYDKLLFHFINYKMFNAVERLKVKPNVVVWLHGFEAEAWYTRYYNYLSSPGSLKAQLQKKEHFYPVQKAFLKKLMTRQDMNVQFIYVSERFKTLYVDPFVGVEPENFEIIPNMIDADLFPYHEKTEEDRFHIVSIRPFTAKNYANDLTVKVIQQLAKKKYFKKLKFSIYGDGPLFEKNYKAASK
;
A
#
# COMPACT_ATOMS: atom_id res chain seq x y z
N MET A 1 8.86 4.59 24.93
CA MET A 1 8.66 5.53 23.82
C MET A 1 7.45 5.04 23.04
N GLY A 2 6.40 5.85 23.01
CA GLY A 2 5.11 5.48 22.43
C GLY A 2 4.98 6.04 21.02
N TYR A 3 4.57 5.20 20.07
CA TYR A 3 4.36 5.56 18.67
C TYR A 3 2.89 5.35 18.30
N LEU A 4 2.35 6.26 17.50
CA LEU A 4 1.00 6.13 16.95
C LEU A 4 1.07 5.92 15.44
N LEU A 5 0.72 4.72 14.97
CA LEU A 5 0.61 4.43 13.55
C LEU A 5 -0.79 4.74 13.07
N ILE A 6 -0.93 5.59 12.04
CA ILE A 6 -2.21 6.02 11.48
C ILE A 6 -2.32 5.50 10.05
N THR A 7 -3.39 4.77 9.75
CA THR A 7 -3.59 4.16 8.43
C THR A 7 -5.07 4.08 8.03
N ASN A 8 -5.36 3.83 6.75
CA ASN A 8 -6.73 3.72 6.23
C ASN A 8 -7.39 2.36 6.55
N ALA A 9 -6.59 1.31 6.75
CA ALA A 9 -7.04 -0.03 7.04
C ALA A 9 -5.93 -0.82 7.74
N TYR A 10 -6.32 -1.79 8.55
CA TYR A 10 -5.39 -2.69 9.25
C TYR A 10 -6.06 -4.06 9.42
N PRO A 11 -5.30 -5.16 9.55
CA PRO A 11 -5.89 -6.47 9.75
C PRO A 11 -6.69 -6.54 11.05
N ASN A 12 -7.76 -7.30 11.02
CA ASN A 12 -8.51 -7.69 12.20
C ASN A 12 -9.09 -9.09 12.01
N LYS A 13 -9.89 -9.56 12.98
CA LYS A 13 -10.45 -10.92 12.99
C LYS A 13 -11.24 -11.26 11.71
N ASP A 14 -11.92 -10.27 11.13
CA ASP A 14 -12.75 -10.48 9.94
C ASP A 14 -12.00 -10.23 8.62
N LYS A 15 -10.92 -9.44 8.65
CA LYS A 15 -10.20 -8.94 7.47
C LYS A 15 -8.70 -9.07 7.62
N ILE A 16 -8.23 -10.29 7.78
CA ILE A 16 -6.82 -10.62 8.03
C ILE A 16 -5.84 -10.10 6.94
N TYR A 17 -6.30 -9.87 5.71
CA TYR A 17 -5.45 -9.41 4.61
C TYR A 17 -5.38 -7.88 4.46
N ALA A 18 -6.21 -7.12 5.16
CA ALA A 18 -6.28 -5.67 5.00
C ALA A 18 -4.98 -5.00 5.45
N ASN A 19 -4.11 -4.58 4.51
CA ASN A 19 -2.80 -3.99 4.81
C ASN A 19 -1.91 -4.88 5.72
N ALA A 20 -1.94 -6.21 5.52
CA ALA A 20 -1.16 -7.16 6.32
C ALA A 20 0.36 -6.89 6.38
N PHE A 21 0.91 -6.25 5.34
CA PHE A 21 2.32 -5.84 5.33
C PHE A 21 2.63 -4.74 6.38
N ILE A 22 1.68 -3.83 6.66
CA ILE A 22 1.81 -2.85 7.75
C ILE A 22 1.79 -3.59 9.09
N HIS A 23 0.94 -4.61 9.22
CA HIS A 23 0.90 -5.40 10.44
C HIS A 23 2.23 -6.10 10.72
N ARG A 24 2.84 -6.74 9.72
CA ARG A 24 4.19 -7.32 9.85
C ARG A 24 5.22 -6.29 10.30
N ARG A 25 5.18 -5.08 9.75
CA ARG A 25 6.04 -3.96 10.20
C ARG A 25 5.82 -3.59 11.67
N VAL A 26 4.57 -3.50 12.12
CA VAL A 26 4.25 -3.24 13.54
C VAL A 26 4.76 -4.37 14.44
N LYS A 27 4.62 -5.64 14.04
CA LYS A 27 5.21 -6.76 14.78
C LYS A 27 6.73 -6.65 14.88
N GLY A 28 7.38 -6.22 13.80
CA GLY A 28 8.82 -5.91 13.81
C GLY A 28 9.18 -4.81 14.81
N TYR A 29 8.41 -3.73 14.88
CA TYR A 29 8.61 -2.66 15.87
C TYR A 29 8.45 -3.16 17.31
N LEU A 30 7.39 -3.92 17.59
CA LEU A 30 7.13 -4.48 18.91
C LEU A 30 8.24 -5.46 19.34
N ALA A 31 8.75 -6.28 18.42
CA ALA A 31 9.85 -7.20 18.68
C ALA A 31 11.17 -6.47 19.04
N GLN A 32 11.33 -5.22 18.61
CA GLN A 32 12.45 -4.35 18.99
C GLN A 32 12.16 -3.49 20.23
N GLY A 33 11.05 -3.75 20.95
CA GLY A 33 10.69 -3.06 22.18
C GLY A 33 10.03 -1.69 21.99
N LEU A 34 9.62 -1.33 20.77
CA LEU A 34 8.86 -0.09 20.52
C LEU A 34 7.38 -0.30 20.88
N ASP A 35 6.81 0.60 21.66
CA ASP A 35 5.36 0.58 21.96
C ASP A 35 4.59 1.25 20.83
N VAL A 36 3.79 0.48 20.09
CA VAL A 36 3.07 0.96 18.90
C VAL A 36 1.58 0.70 19.04
N THR A 37 0.80 1.76 19.06
CA THR A 37 -0.66 1.69 18.92
C THR A 37 -1.06 2.05 17.49
N VAL A 38 -2.02 1.31 16.93
CA VAL A 38 -2.55 1.56 15.59
C VAL A 38 -3.88 2.32 15.65
N VAL A 39 -4.02 3.35 14.82
CA VAL A 39 -5.27 4.02 14.52
C VAL A 39 -5.67 3.70 13.08
N VAL A 40 -6.83 3.05 12.92
CA VAL A 40 -7.50 2.95 11.63
C VAL A 40 -8.40 4.15 11.46
N PHE A 41 -8.05 5.01 10.52
CA PHE A 41 -8.77 6.24 10.24
C PHE A 41 -10.09 5.93 9.52
N THR A 42 -11.22 6.17 10.19
CA THR A 42 -12.53 5.85 9.66
C THR A 42 -13.63 6.69 10.30
N THR A 43 -14.68 7.00 9.55
CA THR A 43 -15.91 7.62 10.08
C THR A 43 -16.91 6.60 10.59
N LYS A 44 -16.61 5.30 10.47
CA LYS A 44 -17.48 4.23 10.97
C LYS A 44 -17.28 4.10 12.47
N ILE A 45 -18.38 4.11 13.22
CA ILE A 45 -18.35 3.84 14.65
C ILE A 45 -17.93 2.39 14.85
N LYS A 46 -16.80 2.21 15.52
CA LYS A 46 -16.22 0.91 15.86
C LYS A 46 -15.63 0.98 17.26
N ARG A 47 -15.60 -0.16 17.94
CA ARG A 47 -14.90 -0.30 19.22
C ARG A 47 -13.44 -0.61 18.97
N ASP A 48 -12.59 -0.13 19.86
CA ASP A 48 -11.19 -0.53 19.91
C ASP A 48 -11.09 -2.06 20.06
N GLU A 49 -10.05 -2.63 19.47
CA GLU A 49 -9.82 -4.07 19.50
C GLU A 49 -8.33 -4.40 19.56
N TYR A 50 -8.03 -5.67 19.83
CA TYR A 50 -6.68 -6.21 19.72
C TYR A 50 -6.63 -7.26 18.63
N PHE A 51 -5.61 -7.19 17.79
CA PHE A 51 -5.31 -8.19 16.78
C PHE A 51 -3.85 -8.60 16.88
N ASP A 52 -3.61 -9.88 17.14
CA ASP A 52 -2.26 -10.44 17.29
C ASP A 52 -1.35 -9.61 18.25
N GLY A 53 -1.93 -9.26 19.41
CA GLY A 53 -1.26 -8.47 20.45
C GLY A 53 -1.14 -6.97 20.15
N VAL A 54 -1.58 -6.49 18.99
CA VAL A 54 -1.55 -5.06 18.61
C VAL A 54 -2.85 -4.38 19.00
N LYS A 55 -2.77 -3.26 19.73
CA LYS A 55 -3.92 -2.40 20.03
C LYS A 55 -4.32 -1.60 18.79
N ILE A 56 -5.59 -1.70 18.41
CA ILE A 56 -6.21 -1.00 17.29
C ILE A 56 -7.31 -0.09 17.83
N MET A 57 -7.21 1.18 17.49
CA MET A 57 -8.24 2.19 17.75
C MET A 57 -8.85 2.65 16.43
N TYR A 58 -10.10 3.09 16.49
CA TYR A 58 -10.82 3.59 15.31
C TYR A 58 -11.20 5.04 15.53
N MET A 59 -10.71 5.92 14.65
CA MET A 59 -10.87 7.37 14.83
C MET A 59 -11.15 8.05 13.50
N ASP A 60 -12.08 9.00 13.51
CA ASP A 60 -12.17 10.02 12.47
C ASP A 60 -11.21 11.20 12.75
N GLU A 61 -11.35 12.28 11.98
CA GLU A 61 -10.53 13.48 12.13
C GLU A 61 -10.69 14.16 13.50
N ALA A 62 -11.92 14.28 13.99
CA ALA A 62 -12.21 14.96 15.25
C ALA A 62 -11.73 14.14 16.45
N GLN A 63 -11.95 12.82 16.39
CA GLN A 63 -11.46 11.89 17.40
C GLN A 63 -9.93 11.85 17.44
N LEU A 64 -9.27 11.78 16.28
CA LEU A 64 -7.81 11.80 16.20
C LEU A 64 -7.23 13.12 16.72
N TYR A 65 -7.82 14.26 16.36
CA TYR A 65 -7.41 15.57 16.88
C TYR A 65 -7.52 15.61 18.40
N ASN A 66 -8.69 15.24 18.96
CA ASN A 66 -8.91 15.21 20.40
C ASN A 66 -7.94 14.25 21.09
N HIS A 67 -7.69 13.08 20.53
CA HIS A 67 -6.72 12.12 21.06
C HIS A 67 -5.33 12.74 21.17
N LEU A 68 -4.86 13.42 20.12
CA LEU A 68 -3.55 14.06 20.09
C LEU A 68 -3.43 15.30 21.01
N LEU A 69 -4.54 15.84 21.54
CA LEU A 69 -4.49 16.88 22.57
C LEU A 69 -4.11 16.33 23.95
N TYR A 70 -4.53 15.10 24.27
CA TYR A 70 -4.38 14.51 25.60
C TYR A 70 -3.28 13.45 25.69
N TYR A 71 -2.87 12.88 24.55
CA TYR A 71 -1.84 11.83 24.51
C TYR A 71 -0.66 12.29 23.64
N ARG A 72 0.55 12.18 24.21
CA ARG A 72 1.80 12.47 23.51
C ARG A 72 2.47 11.19 23.02
N TYR A 73 3.05 11.29 21.83
CA TYR A 73 3.80 10.22 21.18
C TYR A 73 5.14 10.78 20.71
N ASP A 74 6.17 9.92 20.67
CA ASP A 74 7.49 10.30 20.19
C ASP A 74 7.48 10.64 18.70
N LYS A 75 6.78 9.80 17.91
CA LYS A 75 6.51 10.03 16.49
C LYS A 75 5.12 9.51 16.10
N LEU A 76 4.48 10.20 15.15
CA LEU A 76 3.32 9.68 14.43
C LEU A 76 3.77 9.03 13.13
N LEU A 77 3.28 7.83 12.83
CA LEU A 77 3.68 7.04 11.65
C LEU A 77 2.49 6.93 10.69
N PHE A 78 2.51 7.64 9.57
CA PHE A 78 1.43 7.57 8.58
C PHE A 78 1.72 6.53 7.49
N HIS A 79 0.71 5.72 7.17
CA HIS A 79 0.64 4.89 5.97
C HIS A 79 -0.66 5.23 5.24
N PHE A 80 -0.63 5.41 3.92
CA PHE A 80 -1.82 5.83 3.15
C PHE A 80 -2.35 7.20 3.59
N ILE A 81 -1.42 8.13 3.84
CA ILE A 81 -1.75 9.48 4.32
C ILE A 81 -2.71 10.20 3.37
N ASN A 82 -3.64 10.94 3.95
CA ASN A 82 -4.48 11.88 3.22
C ASN A 82 -4.71 13.16 4.05
N TYR A 83 -5.29 14.15 3.39
CA TYR A 83 -5.52 15.46 4.01
C TYR A 83 -6.32 15.38 5.31
N LYS A 84 -7.35 14.53 5.41
CA LYS A 84 -8.19 14.43 6.61
C LYS A 84 -7.42 13.85 7.81
N MET A 85 -6.66 12.79 7.58
CA MET A 85 -5.77 12.22 8.60
C MET A 85 -4.80 13.27 9.15
N PHE A 86 -4.23 14.06 8.24
CA PHE A 86 -3.20 15.02 8.59
C PHE A 86 -3.77 16.35 9.12
N ASN A 87 -5.02 16.70 8.78
CA ASN A 87 -5.67 17.90 9.30
C ASN A 87 -5.81 17.86 10.83
N ALA A 88 -5.97 16.68 11.42
CA ALA A 88 -5.92 16.49 12.86
C ALA A 88 -4.58 16.98 13.46
N VAL A 89 -3.45 16.77 12.77
CA VAL A 89 -2.12 17.24 13.17
C VAL A 89 -1.94 18.74 12.87
N GLU A 90 -2.45 19.21 11.73
CA GLU A 90 -2.41 20.64 11.34
C GLU A 90 -3.12 21.56 12.35
N ARG A 91 -4.09 21.05 13.09
CA ARG A 91 -4.82 21.81 14.11
C ARG A 91 -4.10 21.90 15.46
N LEU A 92 -3.06 21.10 15.70
CA LEU A 92 -2.31 21.13 16.96
C LEU A 92 -1.44 22.39 17.05
N LYS A 93 -1.36 23.00 18.23
CA LYS A 93 -0.46 24.15 18.48
C LYS A 93 1.02 23.76 18.39
N VAL A 94 1.37 22.58 18.93
CA VAL A 94 2.72 22.02 18.88
C VAL A 94 2.70 20.83 17.93
N LYS A 95 3.55 20.86 16.90
CA LYS A 95 3.62 19.81 15.90
C LYS A 95 4.47 18.64 16.40
N PRO A 96 3.94 17.40 16.42
CA PRO A 96 4.75 16.22 16.72
C PRO A 96 5.69 15.91 15.56
N ASN A 97 6.74 15.14 15.82
CA ASN A 97 7.54 14.54 14.75
C ASN A 97 6.71 13.52 13.98
N VAL A 98 6.82 13.53 12.65
CA VAL A 98 6.02 12.64 11.79
C VAL A 98 6.92 11.83 10.86
N VAL A 99 6.56 10.57 10.64
CA VAL A 99 7.11 9.71 9.59
C VAL A 99 5.99 9.37 8.61
N VAL A 100 6.22 9.56 7.31
CA VAL A 100 5.24 9.30 6.25
C VAL A 100 5.78 8.23 5.32
N TRP A 101 5.14 7.07 5.31
CA TRP A 101 5.41 6.00 4.36
C TRP A 101 4.60 6.17 3.08
N LEU A 102 5.25 6.12 1.93
CA LEU A 102 4.63 6.24 0.61
C LEU A 102 4.49 4.86 -0.06
N HIS A 103 3.27 4.46 -0.41
CA HIS A 103 2.92 3.13 -0.95
C HIS A 103 2.26 3.17 -2.34
N GLY A 104 2.22 4.33 -2.99
CA GLY A 104 1.71 4.50 -4.36
C GLY A 104 0.32 5.11 -4.42
N PHE A 105 -0.57 4.73 -3.51
CA PHE A 105 -1.91 5.31 -3.42
C PHE A 105 -1.87 6.84 -3.20
N GLU A 106 -0.89 7.31 -2.46
CA GLU A 106 -0.74 8.71 -2.06
C GLU A 106 -0.17 9.57 -3.19
N ALA A 107 0.62 8.97 -4.09
CA ALA A 107 1.65 9.67 -4.85
C ALA A 107 1.79 9.22 -6.32
N GLU A 108 0.83 8.48 -6.87
CA GLU A 108 0.85 8.07 -8.28
C GLU A 108 -0.12 8.88 -9.15
N ALA A 109 0.36 9.35 -10.30
CA ALA A 109 -0.47 9.99 -11.30
C ALA A 109 -1.45 8.99 -11.94
N TRP A 110 -2.71 9.39 -12.08
CA TRP A 110 -3.79 8.52 -12.57
C TRP A 110 -3.52 7.85 -13.92
N TYR A 111 -2.84 8.56 -14.82
CA TYR A 111 -2.61 8.10 -16.19
C TYR A 111 -1.60 6.95 -16.24
N THR A 112 -0.78 6.74 -15.21
CA THR A 112 0.16 5.60 -15.14
C THR A 112 -0.54 4.24 -15.11
N ARG A 113 -1.84 4.24 -14.74
CA ARG A 113 -2.71 3.05 -14.70
C ARG A 113 -3.97 3.21 -15.54
N TYR A 114 -3.95 4.07 -16.57
CA TYR A 114 -5.14 4.36 -17.41
C TYR A 114 -5.82 3.09 -17.93
N TYR A 115 -5.03 2.07 -18.27
CA TYR A 115 -5.49 0.78 -18.80
C TYR A 115 -6.40 0.00 -17.85
N ASN A 116 -6.36 0.27 -16.54
CA ASN A 116 -7.27 -0.32 -15.55
C ASN A 116 -8.71 0.18 -15.70
N TYR A 117 -8.91 1.35 -16.33
CA TYR A 117 -10.22 1.98 -16.46
C TYR A 117 -10.85 1.80 -17.86
N LEU A 118 -10.19 1.03 -18.74
CA LEU A 118 -10.66 0.77 -20.10
C LEU A 118 -11.70 -0.35 -20.19
N SER A 119 -12.14 -0.91 -19.06
CA SER A 119 -13.16 -1.97 -19.03
C SER A 119 -14.56 -1.44 -19.36
N SER A 120 -14.82 -0.14 -19.11
CA SER A 120 -16.08 0.51 -19.51
C SER A 120 -15.90 2.02 -19.69
N PRO A 121 -16.68 2.67 -20.58
CA PRO A 121 -16.68 4.12 -20.72
C PRO A 121 -16.99 4.85 -19.39
N GLY A 122 -17.88 4.28 -18.57
CA GLY A 122 -18.22 4.82 -17.25
C GLY A 122 -17.04 4.82 -16.28
N SER A 123 -16.25 3.74 -16.25
CA SER A 123 -15.05 3.66 -15.42
C SER A 123 -14.01 4.70 -15.84
N LEU A 124 -13.80 4.88 -17.14
CA LEU A 124 -12.89 5.90 -17.64
C LEU A 124 -13.40 7.32 -17.32
N LYS A 125 -14.69 7.59 -17.53
CA LYS A 125 -15.30 8.89 -17.22
C LYS A 125 -15.16 9.24 -15.74
N ALA A 126 -15.44 8.30 -14.83
CA ALA A 126 -15.26 8.51 -13.39
C ALA A 126 -13.80 8.83 -13.03
N GLN A 127 -12.84 8.18 -13.71
CA GLN A 127 -11.43 8.45 -13.50
C GLN A 127 -11.01 9.83 -14.05
N LEU A 128 -11.53 10.22 -15.21
CA LEU A 128 -11.30 11.54 -15.81
C LEU A 128 -11.92 12.66 -14.97
N GLN A 129 -13.05 12.43 -14.29
CA GLN A 129 -13.60 13.41 -13.35
C GLN A 129 -12.66 13.65 -12.16
N LYS A 130 -11.96 12.61 -11.69
CA LYS A 130 -10.95 12.74 -10.63
C LYS A 130 -9.72 13.54 -11.07
N LYS A 131 -9.40 13.57 -12.37
CA LYS A 131 -8.26 14.33 -12.93
C LYS A 131 -8.29 15.79 -12.52
N GLU A 132 -9.48 16.41 -12.51
CA GLU A 132 -9.61 17.87 -12.31
C GLU A 132 -9.72 18.24 -10.82
N HIS A 133 -10.18 17.34 -9.95
CA HIS A 133 -10.49 17.69 -8.55
C HIS A 133 -9.78 16.86 -7.49
N PHE A 134 -9.48 15.58 -7.75
CA PHE A 134 -8.86 14.70 -6.76
C PHE A 134 -7.34 14.76 -6.82
N TYR A 135 -6.76 14.50 -8.00
CA TYR A 135 -5.30 14.43 -8.17
C TYR A 135 -4.58 15.77 -7.92
N PRO A 136 -5.10 16.93 -8.36
CA PRO A 136 -4.47 18.22 -8.06
C PRO A 136 -4.45 18.51 -6.55
N VAL A 137 -5.52 18.18 -5.83
CA VAL A 137 -5.60 18.35 -4.37
C VAL A 137 -4.62 17.41 -3.66
N GLN A 138 -4.55 16.15 -4.06
CA GLN A 138 -3.60 15.19 -3.51
C GLN A 138 -2.14 15.59 -3.76
N LYS A 139 -1.83 16.02 -4.99
CA LYS A 139 -0.52 16.56 -5.37
C LYS A 139 -0.16 17.79 -4.54
N ALA A 140 -1.07 18.75 -4.41
CA ALA A 140 -0.85 19.96 -3.64
C ALA A 140 -0.63 19.65 -2.14
N PHE A 141 -1.40 18.70 -1.59
CA PHE A 141 -1.23 18.24 -0.22
C PHE A 141 0.16 17.63 0.02
N LEU A 142 0.58 16.68 -0.82
CA LEU A 142 1.91 16.08 -0.70
C LEU A 142 3.02 17.11 -0.90
N LYS A 143 2.89 17.98 -1.90
CA LYS A 143 3.86 19.06 -2.14
C LYS A 143 4.00 19.95 -0.91
N LYS A 144 2.88 20.41 -0.33
CA LYS A 144 2.87 21.19 0.91
C LYS A 144 3.57 20.43 2.05
N LEU A 145 3.29 19.14 2.19
CA LEU A 145 3.87 18.33 3.26
C LEU A 145 5.37 18.09 3.09
N MET A 146 5.84 17.92 1.84
CA MET A 146 7.24 17.67 1.50
C MET A 146 8.14 18.90 1.61
N THR A 147 7.60 20.10 1.39
CA THR A 147 8.38 21.35 1.38
C THR A 147 8.21 22.19 2.64
N ARG A 148 7.47 21.70 3.63
CA ARG A 148 7.23 22.48 4.85
C ARG A 148 8.47 22.52 5.74
N GLN A 149 8.57 23.60 6.52
CA GLN A 149 9.72 23.85 7.39
C GLN A 149 9.28 24.11 8.85
N ASP A 150 7.98 24.14 9.12
CA ASP A 150 7.40 24.40 10.44
C ASP A 150 7.26 23.14 11.32
N MET A 151 7.62 21.96 10.79
CA MET A 151 7.67 20.71 11.55
C MET A 151 8.65 19.71 10.93
N ASN A 152 9.10 18.75 11.73
CA ASN A 152 9.92 17.64 11.28
C ASN A 152 9.06 16.54 10.65
N VAL A 153 9.23 16.33 9.35
CA VAL A 153 8.61 15.24 8.58
C VAL A 153 9.71 14.39 7.94
N GLN A 154 9.79 13.12 8.33
CA GLN A 154 10.58 12.10 7.65
C GLN A 154 9.73 11.42 6.60
N PHE A 155 10.18 11.40 5.35
CA PHE A 155 9.54 10.60 4.31
C PHE A 155 10.24 9.26 4.13
N ILE A 156 9.47 8.19 3.93
CA ILE A 156 10.00 6.87 3.63
C ILE A 156 9.43 6.37 2.31
N TYR A 157 10.31 6.18 1.34
CA TYR A 157 10.00 5.57 0.05
C TYR A 157 10.23 4.06 0.14
N VAL A 158 9.31 3.26 -0.39
CA VAL A 158 9.45 1.80 -0.40
C VAL A 158 10.45 1.27 -1.43
N SER A 159 10.92 2.11 -2.37
CA SER A 159 12.04 1.80 -3.27
C SER A 159 12.51 3.06 -4.02
N GLU A 160 13.77 3.05 -4.49
CA GLU A 160 14.35 4.08 -5.36
C GLU A 160 13.56 4.25 -6.66
N ARG A 161 13.16 3.13 -7.29
CA ARG A 161 12.37 3.17 -8.54
C ARG A 161 11.00 3.80 -8.32
N PHE A 162 10.37 3.52 -7.18
CA PHE A 162 9.08 4.11 -6.85
C PHE A 162 9.20 5.64 -6.67
N LYS A 163 10.25 6.09 -5.96
CA LYS A 163 10.59 7.50 -5.81
C LYS A 163 10.77 8.21 -7.17
N THR A 164 11.75 7.73 -7.95
CA THR A 164 12.23 8.40 -9.16
C THR A 164 11.26 8.34 -10.34
N LEU A 165 10.48 7.27 -10.49
CA LEU A 165 9.60 7.09 -11.65
C LEU A 165 8.15 7.49 -11.38
N TYR A 166 7.72 7.54 -10.12
CA TYR A 166 6.32 7.74 -9.78
C TYR A 166 6.11 8.96 -8.88
N VAL A 167 6.71 8.98 -7.69
CA VAL A 167 6.41 9.99 -6.67
C VAL A 167 6.94 11.36 -7.05
N ASP A 168 8.25 11.50 -7.22
CA ASP A 168 8.87 12.82 -7.40
C ASP A 168 8.41 13.48 -8.72
N PRO A 169 8.29 12.75 -9.86
CA PRO A 169 7.70 13.32 -11.07
C PRO A 169 6.23 13.73 -10.88
N PHE A 170 5.45 12.99 -10.09
CA PHE A 170 4.06 13.33 -9.82
C PHE A 170 3.95 14.60 -8.97
N VAL A 171 4.66 14.67 -7.85
CA VAL A 171 4.57 15.80 -6.91
C VAL A 171 5.33 17.03 -7.44
N GLY A 172 6.44 16.82 -8.14
CA GLY A 172 7.30 17.84 -8.72
C GLY A 172 8.27 18.48 -7.71
N VAL A 173 8.49 17.84 -6.56
CA VAL A 173 9.48 18.20 -5.54
C VAL A 173 10.00 16.93 -4.89
N GLU A 174 11.16 17.04 -4.25
CA GLU A 174 11.75 16.04 -3.38
C GLU A 174 11.79 16.61 -1.96
N PRO A 175 11.37 15.88 -0.92
CA PRO A 175 11.51 16.32 0.46
C PRO A 175 12.99 16.35 0.87
N GLU A 176 13.39 17.27 1.74
CA GLU A 176 14.77 17.35 2.24
C GLU A 176 15.13 16.14 3.11
N ASN A 177 14.17 15.65 3.90
CA ASN A 177 14.39 14.54 4.81
C ASN A 177 13.64 13.28 4.35
N PHE A 178 14.37 12.35 3.71
CA PHE A 178 13.83 11.07 3.31
C PHE A 178 14.82 9.91 3.44
N GLU A 179 14.28 8.70 3.48
CA GLU A 179 15.03 7.45 3.33
C GLU A 179 14.28 6.49 2.39
N ILE A 180 15.02 5.52 1.86
CA ILE A 180 14.46 4.42 1.08
C ILE A 180 14.54 3.15 1.92
N ILE A 181 13.38 2.68 2.39
CA ILE A 181 13.26 1.47 3.20
C ILE A 181 12.29 0.51 2.51
N PRO A 182 12.79 -0.60 1.94
CA PRO A 182 11.93 -1.61 1.33
C PRO A 182 10.88 -2.19 2.29
N ASN A 183 9.80 -2.70 1.71
CA ASN A 183 8.87 -3.53 2.47
C ASN A 183 9.55 -4.85 2.85
N MET A 184 9.38 -5.24 4.11
CA MET A 184 9.93 -6.48 4.65
C MET A 184 9.11 -7.70 4.23
N ILE A 185 9.80 -8.83 4.12
CA ILE A 185 9.20 -10.16 4.06
C ILE A 185 9.42 -10.79 5.43
N ASP A 186 8.36 -11.37 5.99
CA ASP A 186 8.45 -12.12 7.23
C ASP A 186 9.10 -13.47 6.94
N ALA A 187 10.34 -13.65 7.38
CA ALA A 187 11.13 -14.86 7.11
C ALA A 187 10.67 -16.08 7.92
N ASP A 188 9.93 -15.88 9.01
CA ASP A 188 9.34 -16.98 9.77
C ASP A 188 8.09 -17.51 9.05
N LEU A 189 7.31 -16.61 8.44
CA LEU A 189 6.15 -16.99 7.62
C LEU A 189 6.52 -17.45 6.20
N PHE A 190 7.56 -16.85 5.62
CA PHE A 190 8.08 -17.15 4.28
C PHE A 190 9.57 -17.53 4.36
N PRO A 191 9.89 -18.68 4.97
CA PRO A 191 11.25 -19.13 5.07
C PRO A 191 11.83 -19.36 3.69
N TYR A 192 13.11 -19.00 3.54
CA TYR A 192 13.85 -19.32 2.35
C TYR A 192 14.15 -20.83 2.31
N HIS A 193 13.93 -21.43 1.15
CA HIS A 193 14.35 -22.79 0.85
C HIS A 193 15.17 -22.77 -0.43
N GLU A 194 16.33 -23.41 -0.40
CA GLU A 194 17.18 -23.55 -1.58
C GLU A 194 16.43 -24.33 -2.67
N LYS A 195 16.54 -23.86 -3.91
CA LYS A 195 15.85 -24.46 -5.05
C LYS A 195 16.72 -25.53 -5.69
N THR A 196 16.11 -26.64 -6.06
CA THR A 196 16.72 -27.70 -6.86
C THR A 196 16.58 -27.40 -8.36
N GLU A 197 17.33 -28.12 -9.18
CA GLU A 197 17.19 -28.02 -10.63
C GLU A 197 15.79 -28.36 -11.14
N GLU A 198 15.07 -29.25 -10.47
CA GLU A 198 13.73 -29.68 -10.89
C GLU A 198 12.69 -28.57 -10.71
N ASP A 199 12.89 -27.68 -9.72
CA ASP A 199 11.98 -26.56 -9.43
C ASP A 199 11.81 -25.60 -10.62
N ARG A 200 12.77 -25.57 -11.57
CA ARG A 200 12.66 -24.73 -12.79
C ARG A 200 11.47 -25.10 -13.67
N PHE A 201 10.95 -26.33 -13.54
CA PHE A 201 9.78 -26.79 -14.29
C PHE A 201 8.46 -26.43 -13.60
N HIS A 202 8.49 -25.97 -12.35
CA HIS A 202 7.33 -25.60 -11.56
C HIS A 202 7.16 -24.07 -11.55
N ILE A 203 6.19 -23.58 -12.33
CA ILE A 203 5.93 -22.16 -12.52
C ILE A 203 4.67 -21.77 -11.74
N VAL A 204 4.84 -20.90 -10.75
CA VAL A 204 3.73 -20.42 -9.90
C VAL A 204 3.45 -18.94 -10.18
N SER A 205 2.17 -18.59 -10.30
CA SER A 205 1.71 -17.19 -10.35
C SER A 205 0.62 -16.98 -9.30
N ILE A 206 0.89 -16.11 -8.32
CA ILE A 206 -0.07 -15.73 -7.27
C ILE A 206 -0.33 -14.24 -7.37
N ARG A 207 -1.48 -13.85 -7.94
CA ARG A 207 -1.82 -12.44 -8.19
C ARG A 207 -3.33 -12.22 -8.18
N PRO A 208 -3.82 -11.05 -7.73
CA PRO A 208 -5.23 -10.69 -7.93
C PRO A 208 -5.59 -10.60 -9.42
N PHE A 209 -6.80 -11.02 -9.77
CA PHE A 209 -7.41 -10.85 -11.10
C PHE A 209 -8.41 -9.70 -11.10
N THR A 210 -8.14 -8.67 -10.29
CA THR A 210 -9.03 -7.53 -10.09
C THR A 210 -8.78 -6.40 -11.08
N ALA A 211 -7.56 -6.28 -11.62
CA ALA A 211 -7.18 -5.21 -12.53
C ALA A 211 -6.05 -5.64 -13.49
N LYS A 212 -5.87 -4.88 -14.58
CA LYS A 212 -4.91 -5.22 -15.65
C LYS A 212 -3.45 -4.98 -15.23
N ASN A 213 -3.18 -4.12 -14.25
CA ASN A 213 -1.82 -3.86 -13.74
C ASN A 213 -1.14 -5.10 -13.14
N TYR A 214 -1.87 -6.18 -12.86
CA TYR A 214 -1.28 -7.46 -12.43
C TYR A 214 -0.77 -8.32 -13.61
N ALA A 215 -0.99 -7.86 -14.86
CA ALA A 215 -0.47 -8.48 -16.08
C ALA A 215 -0.80 -9.97 -16.22
N ASN A 216 -1.99 -10.37 -15.75
CA ASN A 216 -2.46 -11.74 -15.86
C ASN A 216 -2.68 -12.16 -17.33
N ASP A 217 -3.03 -11.22 -18.20
CA ASP A 217 -3.14 -11.44 -19.65
C ASP A 217 -1.77 -11.74 -20.28
N LEU A 218 -0.70 -11.07 -19.83
CA LEU A 218 0.66 -11.39 -20.26
C LEU A 218 1.10 -12.77 -19.77
N THR A 219 0.70 -13.15 -18.55
CA THR A 219 0.98 -14.51 -18.02
C THR A 219 0.36 -15.57 -18.92
N VAL A 220 -0.90 -15.40 -19.33
CA VAL A 220 -1.58 -16.30 -20.29
C VAL A 220 -0.84 -16.37 -21.62
N LYS A 221 -0.45 -15.22 -22.19
CA LYS A 221 0.33 -15.17 -23.44
C LYS A 221 1.66 -15.91 -23.33
N VAL A 222 2.36 -15.79 -22.20
CA VAL A 222 3.61 -16.53 -21.95
C VAL A 222 3.35 -18.04 -21.95
N ILE A 223 2.30 -18.51 -21.26
CA ILE A 223 1.94 -19.93 -21.23
C ILE A 223 1.63 -20.45 -22.64
N GLN A 224 0.84 -19.71 -23.42
CA GLN A 224 0.52 -20.06 -24.82
C GLN A 224 1.76 -20.15 -25.72
N GLN A 225 2.76 -19.29 -25.50
CA GLN A 225 4.02 -19.36 -26.25
C GLN A 225 4.91 -20.51 -25.78
N LEU A 226 4.91 -20.81 -24.47
CA LEU A 226 5.59 -21.98 -23.93
C LEU A 226 4.95 -23.28 -24.41
N ALA A 227 3.64 -23.32 -24.64
CA ALA A 227 2.91 -24.48 -25.18
C ALA A 227 3.47 -24.99 -26.52
N LYS A 228 4.10 -24.10 -27.29
CA LYS A 228 4.72 -24.42 -28.58
C LYS A 228 6.12 -25.03 -28.46
N LYS A 229 6.69 -25.11 -27.25
CA LYS A 229 8.05 -25.60 -27.01
C LYS A 229 8.05 -27.10 -26.77
N LYS A 230 9.08 -27.80 -27.29
CA LYS A 230 9.23 -29.27 -27.13
C LYS A 230 9.21 -29.73 -25.67
N TYR A 231 9.70 -28.89 -24.76
CA TYR A 231 9.77 -29.18 -23.33
C TYR A 231 8.51 -28.78 -22.54
N PHE A 232 7.44 -28.30 -23.19
CA PHE A 232 6.22 -27.85 -22.49
C PHE A 232 5.62 -28.93 -21.60
N LYS A 233 5.67 -30.19 -22.03
CA LYS A 233 5.18 -31.36 -21.28
C LYS A 233 5.87 -31.55 -19.92
N LYS A 234 7.04 -30.95 -19.72
CA LYS A 234 7.75 -30.96 -18.43
C LYS A 234 7.28 -29.85 -17.50
N LEU A 235 6.72 -28.77 -18.03
CA LEU A 235 6.31 -27.60 -17.26
C LEU A 235 4.98 -27.86 -16.53
N LYS A 236 4.93 -27.44 -15.27
CA LYS A 236 3.74 -27.43 -14.43
C LYS A 236 3.43 -25.99 -14.06
N PHE A 237 2.19 -25.57 -14.29
CA PHE A 237 1.74 -24.22 -13.96
C PHE A 237 0.74 -24.28 -12.81
N SER A 238 1.00 -23.53 -11.75
CA SER A 238 0.07 -23.34 -10.64
C SER A 238 -0.32 -21.87 -10.55
N ILE A 239 -1.58 -21.57 -10.81
CA ILE A 239 -2.07 -20.20 -10.90
C ILE A 239 -3.10 -20.01 -9.80
N TYR A 240 -2.84 -19.05 -8.93
CA TYR A 240 -3.71 -18.70 -7.81
C TYR A 240 -4.08 -17.23 -7.87
N GLY A 241 -5.36 -16.95 -7.68
CA GLY A 241 -5.87 -15.60 -7.67
C GLY A 241 -7.37 -15.58 -7.85
N ASP A 242 -7.96 -14.43 -7.53
CA ASP A 242 -9.40 -14.21 -7.65
C ASP A 242 -9.67 -12.81 -8.19
N GLY A 243 -10.82 -12.66 -8.86
CA GLY A 243 -11.32 -11.40 -9.37
C GLY A 243 -12.02 -11.53 -10.73
N PRO A 244 -12.73 -10.48 -11.16
CA PRO A 244 -13.58 -10.48 -12.35
C PRO A 244 -12.83 -10.77 -13.66
N LEU A 245 -11.50 -10.64 -13.69
CA LEU A 245 -10.69 -10.94 -14.88
C LEU A 245 -10.24 -12.40 -14.94
N PHE A 246 -10.51 -13.23 -13.93
CA PHE A 246 -10.03 -14.61 -13.87
C PHE A 246 -10.56 -15.43 -15.04
N GLU A 247 -11.89 -15.54 -15.15
CA GLU A 247 -12.56 -16.26 -16.24
C GLU A 247 -12.19 -15.74 -17.62
N LYS A 248 -12.15 -14.41 -17.76
CA LYS A 248 -11.81 -13.76 -19.04
C LYS A 248 -10.40 -14.15 -19.52
N ASN A 249 -9.44 -14.23 -18.60
CA ASN A 249 -8.06 -14.55 -18.94
C ASN A 249 -7.87 -16.07 -19.14
N TYR A 250 -8.51 -16.91 -18.33
CA TYR A 250 -8.30 -18.36 -18.38
C TYR A 250 -9.08 -19.10 -19.46
N LYS A 251 -10.29 -18.65 -19.84
CA LYS A 251 -10.99 -19.22 -21.01
C LYS A 251 -10.21 -19.07 -22.31
N ALA A 252 -9.31 -18.09 -22.40
CA ALA A 252 -8.42 -17.89 -23.54
C ALA A 252 -7.20 -18.83 -23.51
N ALA A 253 -6.83 -19.38 -22.35
CA ALA A 253 -5.70 -20.30 -22.20
C ALA A 253 -6.08 -21.77 -22.47
N SER A 254 -7.37 -22.11 -22.35
CA SER A 254 -7.91 -23.47 -22.55
C SER A 254 -8.30 -23.78 -24.00
N LYS A 255 -8.05 -22.87 -24.93
CA LYS A 255 -8.20 -23.06 -26.39
C LYS A 255 -6.83 -23.06 -27.04
#